data_AF-A0A1F8RM43-F1
#
_entry.id   AF-A0A1F8RM43-F1
#
_cell.length_a   1.000
_cell.length_b   1.000
_cell.length_c   1.000
_cell.angle_alpha   90.00
_cell.angle_beta   90.00
_cell.angle_gamma   90.00
#
_symmetry.space_group_name_H-M   'P 1'
#
loop_
_entity.id
_entity.type
_entity.pdbx_description
1 polymer ?
#
loop_
_entity_poly.entity_id
_entity_poly.type
_entity_poly.pdbx_seq_one_letter_code
_entity_poly.pdbx_strand_id
1 'polypeptide(L)'
;MRAVVGIAVVGLGLAAACTFMPAPVPPTADLAKIVEATLAAQGINMPPTSPALDPPTLVVVAPTEVQSTPTPVVLVPGSISGSLSYPGSVIPPLLIVAFRGEGGPRFSVEVPQGSATYTIGDVPPGIYHVVAYVVPSASEGILVGLAAGYSNAVACGLRFGCDDHGLLPVVVGSGEAVTGIDPQDWYAPEGTFPPMPD
;
A
#
# COMPACT_ATOMS: atom_id res chain seq x y z
N MET A 1 22.03 12.06 59.52
CA MET A 1 22.90 13.11 58.95
C MET A 1 22.12 13.80 57.84
N ARG A 2 21.83 15.09 58.02
CA ARG A 2 21.11 15.94 57.04
C ARG A 2 22.16 16.64 56.17
N ALA A 3 22.05 16.53 54.86
CA ALA A 3 22.80 17.35 53.92
C ALA A 3 21.81 18.15 53.07
N VAL A 4 21.79 19.47 53.32
CA VAL A 4 21.11 20.49 52.52
C VAL A 4 22.22 21.32 51.90
N VAL A 5 22.42 21.22 50.59
CA VAL A 5 23.26 22.09 49.74
C VAL A 5 22.75 21.87 48.31
N GLY A 6 22.46 22.82 47.44
CA GLY A 6 22.53 24.26 47.43
C GLY A 6 22.04 24.68 46.04
N ILE A 7 21.14 25.66 45.97
CA ILE A 7 20.56 26.18 44.73
C ILE A 7 21.63 26.99 43.98
N ALA A 8 21.80 26.74 42.68
CA ALA A 8 22.47 27.65 41.75
C ALA A 8 21.52 27.93 40.57
N VAL A 9 20.95 29.13 40.57
CA VAL A 9 20.18 29.72 39.46
C VAL A 9 21.13 30.66 38.72
N VAL A 10 21.59 30.29 37.52
CA VAL A 10 22.11 31.17 36.47
C VAL A 10 21.96 30.39 35.16
N GLY A 11 21.10 30.77 34.23
CA GLY A 11 21.53 31.68 33.18
C GLY A 11 20.48 31.79 32.08
N LEU A 12 20.04 33.03 31.91
CA LEU A 12 19.21 33.60 30.86
C LEU A 12 19.90 33.46 29.50
N GLY A 13 19.23 32.91 28.48
CA GLY A 13 19.79 32.73 27.13
C GLY A 13 18.73 32.61 26.04
N LEU A 14 18.36 33.76 25.49
CA LEU A 14 17.78 34.04 24.16
C LEU A 14 17.00 32.92 23.44
N ALA A 15 15.67 33.07 23.40
CA ALA A 15 14.81 32.46 22.40
C ALA A 15 15.02 33.13 21.04
N ALA A 16 15.67 32.43 20.10
CA ALA A 16 15.62 32.76 18.67
C ALA A 16 14.50 31.94 18.03
N ALA A 17 13.30 32.52 17.99
CA ALA A 17 12.19 31.97 17.22
C ALA A 17 12.46 32.16 15.72
N CYS A 18 12.99 31.14 15.06
CA CYS A 18 12.97 31.06 13.60
C CYS A 18 11.54 30.72 13.15
N THR A 19 10.72 31.75 12.92
CA THR A 19 9.46 31.59 12.20
C THR A 19 9.79 31.23 10.74
N PHE A 20 9.73 29.94 10.42
CA PHE A 20 9.71 29.46 9.04
C PHE A 20 8.40 29.94 8.41
N MET A 21 8.48 30.97 7.56
CA MET A 21 7.38 31.33 6.68
C MET A 21 7.32 30.29 5.56
N PRO A 22 6.22 29.52 5.40
CA PRO A 22 6.06 28.68 4.23
C PRO A 22 5.95 29.57 2.98
N ALA A 23 6.75 29.26 1.96
CA ALA A 23 6.64 29.91 0.67
C ALA A 23 5.22 29.68 0.09
N PRO A 24 4.65 30.64 -0.66
CA PRO A 24 3.39 30.43 -1.35
C PRO A 24 3.52 29.26 -2.32
N VAL A 25 2.71 28.22 -2.12
CA VAL A 25 2.53 27.14 -3.09
C VAL A 25 1.97 27.76 -4.36
N PRO A 26 2.64 27.63 -5.53
CA PRO A 26 2.08 28.12 -6.78
C PRO A 26 0.76 27.40 -7.06
N PRO A 27 -0.26 28.10 -7.60
CA PRO A 27 -1.54 27.46 -7.93
C PRO A 27 -1.28 26.30 -8.90
N THR A 28 -1.83 25.14 -8.56
CA THR A 28 -1.85 23.93 -9.37
C THR A 28 -2.29 24.32 -10.78
N ALA A 29 -1.37 24.21 -11.73
CA ALA A 29 -1.68 24.46 -13.13
C ALA A 29 -2.80 23.49 -13.53
N ASP A 30 -3.87 24.06 -14.07
CA ASP A 30 -5.08 23.38 -14.53
C ASP A 30 -4.71 22.25 -15.51
N LEU A 31 -4.76 21.00 -15.05
CA LEU A 31 -4.37 19.80 -15.79
C LEU A 31 -5.10 19.70 -17.14
N ALA A 32 -6.30 20.29 -17.27
CA ALA A 32 -7.05 20.35 -18.51
C ALA A 32 -6.33 21.15 -19.62
N LYS A 33 -5.60 22.21 -19.25
CA LYS A 33 -4.89 23.07 -20.23
C LYS A 33 -3.65 22.44 -20.82
N ILE A 34 -3.01 21.50 -20.10
CA ILE A 34 -1.82 20.78 -20.60
C ILE A 34 -2.22 19.73 -21.64
N VAL A 35 -3.41 19.13 -21.51
CA VAL A 35 -3.94 18.16 -22.48
C VAL A 35 -4.37 18.86 -23.78
N GLU A 36 -5.01 20.03 -23.71
CA GLU A 36 -5.40 20.80 -24.91
C GLU A 36 -4.20 21.32 -25.71
N ALA A 37 -3.11 21.73 -25.05
CA ALA A 37 -1.91 22.20 -25.72
C ALA A 37 -1.19 21.10 -26.53
N THR A 38 -1.37 19.81 -26.17
CA THR A 38 -0.76 18.68 -26.88
C THR A 38 -1.55 18.28 -28.14
N LEU A 39 -2.88 18.52 -28.15
CA LEU A 39 -3.73 18.13 -29.29
C LEU A 39 -3.61 19.09 -30.50
N ALA A 40 -3.23 20.35 -30.28
CA ALA A 40 -3.07 21.34 -31.34
C ALA A 40 -1.74 21.23 -32.11
N ALA A 41 -0.74 20.50 -31.59
CA ALA A 41 0.60 20.41 -32.17
C ALA A 41 0.74 19.32 -33.25
N GLN A 42 -0.22 18.42 -33.41
CA GLN A 42 -0.25 17.43 -34.49
C GLN A 42 -0.93 18.04 -35.73
N GLY A 43 -0.25 19.00 -36.35
CA GLY A 43 -0.62 19.54 -37.65
C GLY A 43 -0.51 18.47 -38.74
N ILE A 44 -1.60 17.74 -39.00
CA ILE A 44 -1.72 16.87 -40.15
C ILE A 44 -2.19 17.73 -41.33
N ASN A 45 -1.23 18.27 -42.09
CA ASN A 45 -1.50 18.91 -43.37
C ASN A 45 -1.99 17.85 -44.38
N MET A 46 -3.27 17.90 -44.74
CA MET A 46 -3.79 17.19 -45.92
C MET A 46 -3.40 17.94 -47.21
N PRO A 47 -2.78 17.28 -48.21
CA PRO A 47 -2.59 17.86 -49.54
C PRO A 47 -3.91 17.94 -50.34
N PRO A 48 -4.00 18.83 -51.34
CA PRO A 48 -5.23 19.10 -52.06
C PRO A 48 -5.63 17.98 -53.04
N THR A 49 -6.94 17.77 -53.06
CA THR A 49 -7.86 17.11 -53.98
C THR A 49 -7.31 16.69 -55.36
N SER A 50 -7.25 15.37 -55.57
CA SER A 50 -7.26 14.73 -56.90
C SER A 50 -8.69 14.67 -57.45
N PRO A 51 -8.93 14.79 -58.77
CA PRO A 51 -10.27 14.72 -59.35
C PRO A 51 -10.92 13.34 -59.18
N ALA A 52 -12.20 13.35 -58.86
CA ALA A 52 -13.04 12.18 -58.62
C ALA A 52 -13.15 11.29 -59.88
N LEU A 53 -12.76 10.03 -59.72
CA LEU A 53 -13.21 8.92 -60.57
C LEU A 53 -14.52 8.39 -59.98
N ASP A 54 -15.44 7.98 -60.85
CA ASP A 54 -16.79 7.54 -60.50
C ASP A 54 -16.83 6.56 -59.31
N PRO A 55 -17.77 6.73 -58.37
CA PRO A 55 -17.88 5.82 -57.24
C PRO A 55 -18.29 4.43 -57.74
N PRO A 56 -17.53 3.36 -57.45
CA PRO A 56 -18.06 2.02 -57.59
C PRO A 56 -19.24 1.89 -56.61
N THR A 57 -20.37 1.40 -57.10
CA THR A 57 -21.54 1.06 -56.30
C THR A 57 -21.13 0.14 -55.15
N LEU A 58 -20.98 0.69 -53.94
CA LEU A 58 -20.68 -0.08 -52.74
C LEU A 58 -21.92 -0.89 -52.36
N VAL A 59 -21.83 -2.20 -52.52
CA VAL A 59 -22.79 -3.13 -51.93
C VAL A 59 -22.55 -3.10 -50.41
N VAL A 60 -23.44 -2.45 -49.66
CA VAL A 60 -23.42 -2.46 -48.20
C VAL A 60 -23.81 -3.86 -47.74
N VAL A 61 -22.83 -4.73 -47.57
CA VAL A 61 -22.96 -5.94 -46.76
C VAL A 61 -22.91 -5.48 -45.30
N ALA A 62 -24.06 -5.51 -44.63
CA ALA A 62 -24.15 -5.25 -43.20
C ALA A 62 -23.17 -6.17 -42.45
N PRO A 63 -22.34 -5.66 -41.52
CA PRO A 63 -21.53 -6.53 -40.68
C PRO A 63 -22.48 -7.39 -39.86
N THR A 64 -22.41 -8.71 -40.04
CA THR A 64 -23.02 -9.65 -39.09
C THR A 64 -22.31 -9.44 -37.76
N GLU A 65 -22.98 -8.81 -36.80
CA GLU A 65 -22.51 -8.68 -35.43
C GLU A 65 -22.39 -10.09 -34.85
N VAL A 66 -21.16 -10.61 -34.78
CA VAL A 66 -20.87 -11.87 -34.13
C VAL A 66 -20.98 -11.62 -32.62
N GLN A 67 -22.18 -11.81 -32.11
CA GLN A 67 -22.50 -11.70 -30.69
C GLN A 67 -21.66 -12.74 -29.93
N SER A 68 -20.55 -12.28 -29.36
CA SER A 68 -19.63 -13.12 -28.60
C SER A 68 -20.29 -13.42 -27.25
N THR A 69 -20.79 -14.64 -27.07
CA THR A 69 -21.25 -15.09 -25.74
C THR A 69 -20.04 -15.04 -24.79
N PRO A 70 -20.09 -14.27 -23.69
CA PRO A 70 -18.97 -14.20 -22.77
C PRO A 70 -18.75 -15.59 -22.15
N THR A 71 -17.56 -16.15 -22.33
CA THR A 71 -17.12 -17.34 -21.59
C THR A 71 -17.01 -16.97 -20.11
N PRO A 72 -17.58 -17.76 -19.18
CA PRO A 72 -17.43 -17.49 -17.76
C PRO A 72 -15.95 -17.53 -17.37
N VAL A 73 -15.44 -16.46 -16.77
CA VAL A 73 -14.08 -16.38 -16.25
C VAL A 73 -14.02 -17.14 -14.93
N VAL A 74 -13.26 -18.23 -14.90
CA VAL A 74 -13.00 -18.99 -13.67
C VAL A 74 -11.82 -18.34 -12.95
N LEU A 75 -12.05 -17.82 -11.75
CA LEU A 75 -11.00 -17.26 -10.89
C LEU A 75 -10.39 -18.36 -10.03
N VAL A 76 -9.05 -18.41 -10.03
CA VAL A 76 -8.27 -19.36 -9.23
C VAL A 76 -7.66 -18.60 -8.06
N PRO A 77 -7.69 -19.14 -6.83
CA PRO A 77 -6.99 -18.55 -5.69
C PRO A 77 -5.47 -18.47 -5.93
N GLY A 78 -4.87 -17.40 -5.43
CA GLY A 78 -3.43 -17.15 -5.40
C GLY A 78 -2.84 -17.31 -4.00
N SER A 79 -1.69 -16.67 -3.77
CA SER A 79 -1.01 -16.65 -2.47
C SER A 79 -0.33 -15.32 -2.18
N ILE A 80 -0.09 -15.04 -0.89
CA ILE A 80 0.67 -13.89 -0.41
C ILE A 80 1.80 -14.38 0.49
N SER A 81 3.01 -13.86 0.31
CA SER A 81 4.19 -14.25 1.11
C SER A 81 5.15 -13.09 1.35
N GLY A 82 5.97 -13.22 2.37
CA GLY A 82 7.01 -12.27 2.70
C GLY A 82 7.85 -12.66 3.91
N SER A 83 8.66 -11.72 4.35
CA SER A 83 9.63 -11.83 5.42
C SER A 83 9.10 -11.21 6.72
N LEU A 84 9.39 -11.86 7.83
CA LEU A 84 8.97 -11.47 9.17
C LEU A 84 10.14 -10.90 9.95
N SER A 85 9.85 -9.92 10.79
CA SER A 85 10.78 -9.35 11.75
C SER A 85 10.07 -9.14 13.08
N TYR A 86 10.82 -8.87 14.13
CA TYR A 86 10.29 -8.48 15.43
C TYR A 86 11.32 -7.61 16.16
N PRO A 87 10.92 -6.57 16.94
CA PRO A 87 11.87 -5.71 17.65
C PRO A 87 12.67 -6.43 18.76
N GLY A 88 12.18 -7.57 19.24
CA GLY A 88 12.86 -8.40 20.22
C GLY A 88 13.97 -9.29 19.63
N SER A 89 14.67 -10.01 20.50
CA SER A 89 15.77 -10.92 20.09
C SER A 89 15.30 -12.18 19.35
N VAL A 90 14.02 -12.54 19.47
CA VAL A 90 13.42 -13.72 18.85
C VAL A 90 12.04 -13.33 18.33
N ILE A 91 11.72 -13.73 17.09
CA ILE A 91 10.38 -13.57 16.52
C ILE A 91 9.43 -14.50 17.30
N PRO A 92 8.39 -13.99 17.99
CA PRO A 92 7.42 -14.83 18.69
C PRO A 92 6.58 -15.64 17.69
N PRO A 93 5.72 -16.56 18.13
CA PRO A 93 4.64 -17.06 17.27
C PRO A 93 3.78 -15.88 16.79
N LEU A 94 3.43 -15.88 15.50
CA LEU A 94 2.66 -14.80 14.88
C LEU A 94 1.44 -15.34 14.14
N LEU A 95 0.36 -14.56 14.14
CA LEU A 95 -0.78 -14.71 13.23
C LEU A 95 -0.65 -13.64 12.15
N ILE A 96 -0.57 -14.04 10.89
CA ILE A 96 -0.51 -13.12 9.75
C ILE A 96 -1.87 -13.12 9.10
N VAL A 97 -2.46 -11.94 8.93
CA VAL A 97 -3.83 -11.76 8.43
C VAL A 97 -3.81 -10.85 7.20
N ALA A 98 -4.43 -11.30 6.12
CA ALA A 98 -4.78 -10.49 4.96
C ALA A 98 -6.25 -10.05 5.06
N PHE A 99 -6.46 -8.76 5.31
CA PHE A 99 -7.77 -8.13 5.39
C PHE A 99 -8.24 -7.66 4.02
N ARG A 100 -9.40 -8.15 3.58
CA ARG A 100 -10.05 -7.66 2.36
C ARG A 100 -11.02 -6.53 2.70
N GLY A 101 -10.58 -5.28 2.60
CA GLY A 101 -11.40 -4.11 2.90
C GLY A 101 -12.00 -4.11 4.33
N GLU A 102 -12.82 -3.12 4.64
CA GLU A 102 -13.52 -3.10 5.94
C GLU A 102 -14.63 -4.16 5.97
N GLY A 103 -14.58 -5.06 6.96
CA GLY A 103 -15.62 -6.08 7.18
C GLY A 103 -15.66 -7.23 6.17
N GLY A 104 -14.72 -7.30 5.22
CA GLY A 104 -14.65 -8.41 4.26
C GLY A 104 -13.99 -9.68 4.83
N PRO A 105 -13.96 -10.77 4.03
CA PRO A 105 -13.33 -12.01 4.46
C PRO A 105 -11.83 -11.81 4.72
N ARG A 106 -11.34 -12.47 5.76
CA ARG A 106 -9.92 -12.50 6.16
C ARG A 106 -9.30 -13.85 5.83
N PHE A 107 -8.04 -13.83 5.45
CA PHE A 107 -7.24 -15.04 5.21
C PHE A 107 -6.04 -14.97 6.13
N SER A 108 -5.69 -16.07 6.79
CA SER A 108 -4.66 -16.04 7.79
C SER A 108 -3.86 -17.32 7.88
N VAL A 109 -2.65 -17.18 8.40
CA VAL A 109 -1.76 -18.28 8.75
C VAL A 109 -1.12 -17.99 10.10
N GLU A 110 -1.04 -18.99 10.96
CA GLU A 110 -0.18 -18.94 12.14
C GLU A 110 1.18 -19.51 11.80
N VAL A 111 2.23 -18.82 12.24
CA VAL A 111 3.60 -19.28 12.10
C VAL A 111 4.22 -19.50 13.48
N PRO A 112 5.04 -20.56 13.64
CA PRO A 112 5.69 -20.84 14.91
C PRO A 112 6.76 -19.80 15.23
N GLN A 113 7.20 -19.77 16.50
CA GLN A 113 8.31 -18.94 16.96
C GLN A 113 9.55 -19.12 16.08
N GLY A 114 10.23 -18.02 15.79
CA GLY A 114 11.47 -17.99 15.01
C GLY A 114 11.28 -18.10 13.50
N SER A 115 10.03 -18.13 13.02
CA SER A 115 9.75 -18.11 11.58
C SER A 115 10.19 -16.78 10.98
N ALA A 116 11.08 -16.85 9.99
CA ALA A 116 11.56 -15.66 9.26
C ALA A 116 10.69 -15.30 8.05
N THR A 117 9.78 -16.19 7.64
CA THR A 117 8.92 -16.00 6.47
C THR A 117 7.54 -16.59 6.73
N TYR A 118 6.57 -16.23 5.89
CA TYR A 118 5.22 -16.79 5.91
C TYR A 118 4.68 -16.97 4.49
N THR A 119 3.60 -17.75 4.36
CA THR A 119 2.79 -17.82 3.14
C THR A 119 1.33 -18.04 3.52
N ILE A 120 0.45 -17.16 3.04
CA ILE A 120 -1.00 -17.34 3.06
C ILE A 120 -1.39 -17.92 1.70
N GLY A 121 -1.88 -19.15 1.68
CA GLY A 121 -2.41 -19.80 0.48
C GLY A 121 -3.91 -19.53 0.29
N ASP A 122 -4.45 -20.01 -0.83
CA ASP A 122 -5.88 -19.98 -1.14
C ASP A 122 -6.53 -18.59 -1.04
N VAL A 123 -5.77 -17.55 -1.43
CA VAL A 123 -6.22 -16.16 -1.38
C VAL A 123 -6.93 -15.80 -2.70
N PRO A 124 -8.26 -15.56 -2.71
CA PRO A 124 -8.96 -15.23 -3.94
C PRO A 124 -8.51 -13.89 -4.51
N PRO A 125 -8.71 -13.63 -5.81
CA PRO A 125 -8.31 -12.36 -6.40
C PRO A 125 -9.00 -11.16 -5.75
N GLY A 126 -8.24 -10.11 -5.44
CA GLY A 126 -8.72 -8.94 -4.72
C GLY A 126 -7.61 -8.02 -4.21
N ILE A 127 -8.00 -7.01 -3.44
CA ILE A 127 -7.09 -6.06 -2.78
C ILE A 127 -7.12 -6.31 -1.29
N TYR A 128 -5.93 -6.38 -0.69
CA TYR A 128 -5.72 -6.76 0.70
C TYR A 128 -4.81 -5.79 1.43
N HIS A 129 -4.92 -5.76 2.75
CA HIS A 129 -3.89 -5.20 3.63
C HIS A 129 -3.41 -6.29 4.58
N VAL A 130 -2.10 -6.37 4.79
CA VAL A 130 -1.48 -7.46 5.56
C VAL A 130 -0.92 -6.95 6.88
N VAL A 131 -1.29 -7.65 7.96
CA VAL A 131 -0.86 -7.35 9.33
C VAL A 131 -0.43 -8.62 10.02
N ALA A 132 0.67 -8.56 10.77
CA ALA A 132 1.12 -9.62 11.67
C ALA A 132 0.76 -9.27 13.11
N TYR A 133 0.36 -10.25 13.91
CA TYR A 133 0.01 -10.09 15.32
C TYR A 133 0.76 -11.10 16.17
N VAL A 134 1.22 -10.67 17.35
CA VAL A 134 1.68 -11.61 18.39
C VAL A 134 0.49 -12.38 18.94
N VAL A 135 0.54 -13.72 18.87
CA VAL A 135 -0.54 -14.58 19.39
C VAL A 135 -0.36 -14.94 20.87
N PRO A 136 -1.43 -15.39 21.56
CA PRO A 136 -1.38 -15.72 22.99
C PRO A 136 -0.41 -16.84 23.37
N SER A 137 -0.01 -17.70 22.42
CA SER A 137 0.98 -18.76 22.66
C SER A 137 2.42 -18.23 22.79
N ALA A 138 2.63 -16.93 22.63
CA ALA A 138 3.91 -16.29 22.89
C ALA A 138 4.29 -16.35 24.39
N SER A 139 5.59 -16.43 24.66
CA SER A 139 6.16 -16.50 26.01
C SER A 139 5.75 -15.33 26.91
N GLU A 140 5.78 -15.54 28.23
CA GLU A 140 5.43 -14.50 29.22
C GLU A 140 6.24 -13.20 29.03
N GLY A 141 5.55 -12.07 29.17
CA GLY A 141 6.14 -10.73 29.03
C GLY A 141 6.08 -10.13 27.63
N ILE A 142 5.50 -10.83 26.65
CA ILE A 142 5.24 -10.30 25.30
C ILE A 142 3.80 -9.77 25.23
N LEU A 143 3.63 -8.57 24.68
CA LEU A 143 2.31 -7.97 24.47
C LEU A 143 1.56 -8.73 23.36
N VAL A 144 0.58 -9.53 23.76
CA VAL A 144 -0.36 -10.19 22.85
C VAL A 144 -1.16 -9.14 22.08
N GLY A 145 -1.38 -9.38 20.79
CA GLY A 145 -2.07 -8.45 19.91
C GLY A 145 -1.21 -7.27 19.45
N LEU A 146 0.05 -7.16 19.88
CA LEU A 146 0.99 -6.22 19.27
C LEU A 146 1.09 -6.53 17.77
N ALA A 147 0.94 -5.49 16.95
CA ALA A 147 0.75 -5.61 15.51
C ALA A 147 1.90 -4.99 14.72
N ALA A 148 2.17 -5.53 13.54
CA ALA A 148 2.97 -4.90 12.50
C ALA A 148 2.30 -4.96 11.14
N GLY A 149 2.36 -3.85 10.41
CA GLY A 149 1.73 -3.70 9.10
C GLY A 149 2.72 -3.80 7.95
N TYR A 150 2.26 -4.27 6.79
CA TYR A 150 2.90 -3.96 5.52
C TYR A 150 2.48 -2.54 5.12
N SER A 151 3.35 -1.57 5.38
CA SER A 151 3.00 -0.14 5.36
C SER A 151 3.94 0.72 4.51
N ASN A 152 3.56 1.98 4.30
CA ASN A 152 4.40 3.00 3.69
C ASN A 152 5.74 3.15 4.43
N ALA A 153 5.78 2.99 5.75
CA ALA A 153 7.01 3.04 6.54
C ALA A 153 7.95 1.88 6.20
N VAL A 154 7.41 0.67 5.96
CA VAL A 154 8.20 -0.48 5.47
C VAL A 154 8.79 -0.18 4.09
N ALA A 155 7.99 0.32 3.15
CA ALA A 155 8.47 0.69 1.82
C ALA A 155 9.52 1.82 1.86
N CYS A 156 9.44 2.70 2.88
CA CYS A 156 10.43 3.72 3.18
C CYS A 156 11.67 3.16 3.94
N GLY A 157 11.69 1.89 4.29
CA GLY A 157 12.82 1.21 4.94
C GLY A 157 12.94 1.45 6.44
N LEU A 158 11.85 1.82 7.12
CA LEU A 158 11.76 1.99 8.58
C LEU A 158 12.85 2.87 9.20
N ARG A 159 13.36 3.84 8.43
CA ARG A 159 14.37 4.80 8.90
C ARG A 159 13.70 6.03 9.52
N PHE A 160 14.51 6.83 10.22
CA PHE A 160 14.09 8.14 10.70
C PHE A 160 13.50 8.99 9.55
N GLY A 161 12.32 9.59 9.78
CA GLY A 161 11.56 10.37 8.80
C GLY A 161 10.60 9.57 7.92
N CYS A 162 10.40 8.27 8.19
CA CYS A 162 9.33 7.47 7.62
C CYS A 162 8.11 7.47 8.55
N ASP A 163 7.34 8.57 8.54
CA ASP A 163 6.25 8.79 9.51
C ASP A 163 4.87 8.33 9.00
N ASP A 164 4.77 7.91 7.74
CA ASP A 164 3.54 7.37 7.15
C ASP A 164 3.46 5.86 7.42
N HIS A 165 2.60 5.48 8.37
CA HIS A 165 2.34 4.10 8.75
C HIS A 165 1.10 3.51 8.04
N GLY A 166 0.58 4.16 7.00
CA GLY A 166 -0.57 3.68 6.24
C GLY A 166 -0.29 2.32 5.60
N LEU A 167 -1.26 1.40 5.70
CA LEU A 167 -1.14 0.08 5.09
C LEU A 167 -1.10 0.19 3.56
N LEU A 168 -0.21 -0.57 2.93
CA LEU A 168 -0.08 -0.66 1.48
C LEU A 168 -1.05 -1.70 0.92
N PRO A 169 -1.75 -1.39 -0.19
CA PRO A 169 -2.63 -2.35 -0.84
C PRO A 169 -1.82 -3.45 -1.54
N VAL A 170 -2.21 -4.70 -1.28
CA VAL A 170 -1.68 -5.90 -1.94
C VAL A 170 -2.73 -6.40 -2.93
N VAL A 171 -2.42 -6.31 -4.22
CA VAL A 171 -3.30 -6.77 -5.29
C VAL A 171 -2.96 -8.23 -5.62
N VAL A 172 -3.94 -9.12 -5.52
CA VAL A 172 -3.81 -10.53 -5.88
C VAL A 172 -4.65 -10.79 -7.14
N GLY A 173 -4.01 -11.20 -8.23
CA GLY A 173 -4.66 -11.69 -9.44
C GLY A 173 -5.04 -13.19 -9.36
N SER A 174 -5.74 -13.68 -10.39
CA SER A 174 -6.12 -15.09 -10.48
C SER A 174 -4.89 -16.01 -10.59
N GLY A 175 -4.73 -16.91 -9.61
CA GLY A 175 -3.60 -17.84 -9.52
C GLY A 175 -2.24 -17.18 -9.24
N GLU A 176 -2.23 -15.90 -8.86
CA GLU A 176 -1.00 -15.14 -8.67
C GLU A 176 -0.35 -15.44 -7.32
N ALA A 177 0.98 -15.63 -7.32
CA ALA A 177 1.78 -15.70 -6.11
C ALA A 177 2.45 -14.34 -5.86
N VAL A 178 1.91 -13.56 -4.93
CA VAL A 178 2.44 -12.25 -4.55
C VAL A 178 3.49 -12.42 -3.45
N THR A 179 4.65 -11.80 -3.63
CA THR A 179 5.81 -11.94 -2.73
C THR A 179 6.32 -10.57 -2.29
N GLY A 180 7.19 -10.54 -1.27
CA GLY A 180 7.77 -9.28 -0.75
C GLY A 180 6.79 -8.44 0.06
N ILE A 181 5.74 -9.08 0.59
CA ILE A 181 4.77 -8.43 1.47
C ILE A 181 5.27 -8.60 2.89
N ASP A 182 6.01 -7.61 3.37
CA ASP A 182 6.79 -7.70 4.61
C ASP A 182 6.10 -6.90 5.73
N PRO A 183 5.25 -7.49 6.58
CA PRO A 183 4.57 -6.78 7.67
C PRO A 183 5.52 -6.53 8.85
N GLN A 184 6.37 -5.52 8.72
CA GLN A 184 7.49 -5.25 9.62
C GLN A 184 7.39 -3.92 10.38
N ASP A 185 6.30 -3.17 10.18
CA ASP A 185 6.09 -1.90 10.86
C ASP A 185 5.57 -2.09 12.28
N TRP A 186 6.45 -2.42 13.21
CA TRP A 186 6.13 -2.61 14.64
C TRP A 186 6.01 -1.30 15.44
N TYR A 187 6.24 -0.16 14.80
CA TYR A 187 6.40 1.14 15.47
C TYR A 187 5.27 2.12 15.16
N ALA A 188 4.27 1.70 14.39
CA ALA A 188 3.08 2.48 14.16
C ALA A 188 2.38 2.83 15.49
N PRO A 189 1.79 4.03 15.61
CA PRO A 189 0.99 4.40 16.77
C PRO A 189 -0.12 3.39 17.06
N GLU A 190 -0.48 3.23 18.34
CA GLU A 190 -1.59 2.36 18.74
C GLU A 190 -2.88 2.73 18.00
N GLY A 191 -3.63 1.72 17.54
CA GLY A 191 -4.86 1.91 16.77
C GLY A 191 -4.66 2.23 15.29
N THR A 192 -3.41 2.31 14.79
CA THR A 192 -3.14 2.51 13.37
C THR A 192 -3.58 1.31 12.52
N PHE A 193 -3.33 0.09 13.01
CA PHE A 193 -3.70 -1.14 12.32
C PHE A 193 -4.99 -1.73 12.85
N PRO A 194 -5.74 -2.50 12.04
CA PRO A 194 -6.89 -3.26 12.50
C PRO A 194 -6.55 -4.08 13.76
N PRO A 195 -7.48 -4.23 14.71
CA PRO A 195 -7.25 -5.06 15.88
C PRO A 195 -7.06 -6.53 15.48
N MET A 196 -6.35 -7.29 16.31
CA MET A 196 -6.23 -8.73 16.13
C MET A 196 -7.63 -9.34 16.09
N PRO A 197 -7.97 -10.14 15.08
CA PRO A 197 -9.26 -10.81 15.04
C PRO A 197 -9.39 -11.86 16.15
N ASP A 198 -10.63 -12.06 16.63
CA ASP A 198 -10.99 -13.19 17.51
C ASP A 198 -10.81 -14.55 16.81
#